data_AF-A0A6B9TFR6-F1
#
_entry.id   AF-A0A6B9TFR6-F1
#
_cell.length_a   1.000
_cell.length_b   1.000
_cell.length_c   1.000
_cell.angle_alpha   90.00
_cell.angle_beta   90.00
_cell.angle_gamma   90.00
#
_symmetry.space_group_name_H-M   'P 1'
#
loop_
_entity.id
_entity.type
_entity.pdbx_description
1 polymer ?
#
loop_
_entity_poly.entity_id
_entity_poly.type
_entity_poly.pdbx_seq_one_letter_code
_entity_poly.pdbx_strand_id
1 'polypeptide(L)' 'MVAGTFTGSVIYSHGIPAVLGFISMLLICNGVMDENREQLLGGVGLFFAAGLLPFIILPLILGI' A
#
# COMPACT_ATOMS: atom_id res chain seq x y z
N MET A 1 -11.72 -23.13 9.85
CA MET A 1 -11.02 -22.61 8.65
C MET A 1 -11.64 -21.35 8.04
N VAL A 2 -12.75 -20.79 8.57
CA VAL A 2 -13.41 -19.59 7.99
C VAL A 2 -13.04 -18.28 8.71
N ALA A 3 -12.68 -18.31 10.00
CA ALA A 3 -12.33 -17.10 10.74
C ALA A 3 -10.96 -16.51 10.35
N GLY A 4 -9.97 -17.35 10.03
CA GLY A 4 -8.62 -16.90 9.67
C GLY A 4 -8.54 -16.20 8.31
N THR A 5 -9.38 -16.61 7.34
CA THR A 5 -9.46 -15.99 6.02
C THR A 5 -10.11 -14.60 6.07
N PHE A 6 -11.08 -14.38 6.97
CA PHE A 6 -11.71 -13.07 7.17
C PHE A 6 -10.77 -12.06 7.85
N THR A 7 -9.99 -12.49 8.84
CA THR A 7 -8.96 -11.64 9.46
C THR A 7 -7.84 -11.32 8.48
N GLY A 8 -7.39 -12.31 7.70
CA GLY A 8 -6.36 -12.13 6.67
C GLY A 8 -6.80 -11.15 5.59
N SER A 9 -8.01 -11.29 5.05
CA SER A 9 -8.50 -10.41 3.98
C SER A 9 -8.59 -8.94 4.41
N VAL A 10 -8.98 -8.65 5.65
CA VAL A 10 -9.04 -7.28 6.18
C VAL A 10 -7.65 -6.67 6.35
N ILE A 11 -6.67 -7.43 6.86
CA ILE A 11 -5.29 -6.95 7.02
C ILE A 11 -4.67 -6.60 5.65
N TYR A 12 -4.88 -7.43 4.63
CA TYR A 12 -4.32 -7.20 3.29
C TYR A 12 -5.08 -6.15 2.47
N SER A 13 -6.39 -6.01 2.67
CA SER A 13 -7.20 -5.04 1.93
C SER A 13 -7.25 -3.64 2.55
N HIS A 14 -7.09 -3.52 3.85
CA HIS A 14 -7.23 -2.25 4.57
C HIS A 14 -6.00 -1.90 5.40
N GLY A 15 -5.47 -2.83 6.20
CA GLY A 15 -4.35 -2.55 7.10
C GLY A 15 -3.06 -2.17 6.37
N ILE A 16 -2.56 -3.08 5.53
CA ILE A 16 -1.32 -2.90 4.77
C ILE A 16 -1.43 -1.71 3.80
N PRO A 17 -2.51 -1.57 2.99
CA PRO A 17 -2.66 -0.43 2.09
C PRO A 17 -2.74 0.91 2.83
N ALA A 18 -3.40 0.98 3.99
CA ALA A 18 -3.49 2.22 4.76
C ALA A 18 -2.12 2.68 5.29
N VAL A 19 -1.33 1.75 5.85
CA VAL A 19 0.01 2.08 6.37
C VAL A 19 0.96 2.46 5.23
N LEU A 20 0.96 1.71 4.13
CA LEU A 20 1.76 2.04 2.95
C LEU A 20 1.36 3.37 2.32
N GLY A 21 0.06 3.66 2.22
CA GLY A 21 -0.45 4.93 1.72
C GLY A 21 -0.02 6.09 2.63
N PHE A 22 -0.05 5.90 3.95
CA PHE A 22 0.43 6.90 4.90
C PHE A 22 1.94 7.17 4.77
N ILE A 23 2.77 6.12 4.70
CA ILE A 23 4.22 6.25 4.51
C ILE A 23 4.54 6.91 3.16
N SER A 24 3.82 6.52 2.11
CA SER A 24 3.92 7.13 0.78
C SER A 24 3.62 8.64 0.84
N MET A 25 2.56 9.04 1.54
CA MET A 25 2.22 10.45 1.68
C MET A 25 3.33 11.23 2.40
N LEU A 26 3.93 10.65 3.45
CA LEU A 26 5.07 11.25 4.13
C LEU A 26 6.26 11.42 3.18
N LEU A 27 6.57 10.41 2.36
CA LEU A 27 7.64 10.47 1.35
C LEU A 27 7.39 11.54 0.28
N ILE A 28 6.15 11.68 -0.18
CA ILE A 28 5.77 12.73 -1.13
C ILE A 28 5.99 14.10 -0.48
N CYS A 29 5.47 14.30 0.74
CA CYS A 29 5.64 15.56 1.46
C CYS A 29 7.11 15.90 1.70
N ASN A 30 7.92 14.92 2.11
CA ASN A 30 9.35 15.09 2.33
C ASN A 30 10.09 15.45 1.03
N GLY A 31 9.81 14.71 -0.05
CA GLY A 31 10.40 14.97 -1.36
C GLY A 31 10.00 16.32 -1.96
N VAL A 32 8.77 16.80 -1.73
CA VAL A 32 8.35 18.16 -2.11
C VAL A 32 9.11 19.21 -1.29
N MET A 33 9.24 19.01 0.02
CA MET A 33 9.86 19.98 0.94
C MET A 33 11.36 20.15 0.67
N ASP A 34 12.05 19.06 0.33
CA ASP A 34 13.50 19.06 0.08
C ASP A 34 13.86 19.23 -1.42
N GLU A 35 12.88 19.54 -2.28
CA GLU A 35 13.00 19.54 -3.75
C GLU A 35 13.64 18.24 -4.32
N ASN A 36 13.54 17.15 -3.55
CA ASN A 36 14.13 15.87 -3.89
C ASN A 36 13.17 15.05 -4.75
N ARG A 37 13.39 15.15 -6.07
CA ARG A 37 12.58 14.45 -7.07
C ARG A 37 12.60 12.93 -6.91
N GLU A 38 13.69 12.35 -6.43
CA GLU A 38 13.80 10.89 -6.27
C GLU A 38 12.87 10.39 -5.17
N GLN A 39 12.84 11.08 -4.03
CA GLN A 39 11.94 10.75 -2.93
C GLN A 39 10.47 11.02 -3.30
N LEU A 40 10.21 12.10 -4.04
CA LEU A 40 8.87 12.41 -4.51
C LEU A 40 8.35 11.33 -5.47
N LEU A 41 9.15 10.93 -6.47
CA LEU A 41 8.82 9.84 -7.39
C LEU A 41 8.67 8.50 -6.67
N GLY A 42 9.54 8.22 -5.70
CA GLY A 42 9.43 7.03 -4.85
C GLY A 42 8.14 7.00 -4.04
N GLY A 43 7.77 8.13 -3.43
CA GLY A 43 6.52 8.30 -2.69
C GLY A 43 5.30 8.13 -3.59
N VAL A 44 5.26 8.76 -4.77
CA VAL A 44 4.17 8.63 -5.74
C VAL A 44 4.07 7.17 -6.22
N GLY A 45 5.19 6.54 -6.57
CA GLY A 45 5.20 5.12 -6.97
C GLY A 45 4.68 4.20 -5.87
N LEU A 46 5.11 4.43 -4.63
CA LEU A 46 4.65 3.67 -3.46
C LEU A 46 3.15 3.89 -3.19
N PHE A 47 2.61 5.08 -3.47
CA PHE A 47 1.18 5.40 -3.31
C PHE A 47 0.32 4.50 -4.19
N PHE A 48 0.65 4.47 -5.49
CA PHE A 48 -0.07 3.65 -6.46
C PHE A 48 0.14 2.16 -6.18
N ALA A 49 1.37 1.76 -5.81
CA ALA A 49 1.65 0.39 -5.42
C ALA A 49 0.82 -0.04 -4.21
N ALA A 50 0.68 0.82 -3.18
CA ALA A 50 -0.15 0.55 -2.01
C ALA A 50 -1.62 0.32 -2.35
N GLY A 51 -2.16 1.11 -3.28
CA GLY A 51 -3.52 0.98 -3.77
C GLY A 51 -3.74 -0.25 -4.67
N LEU A 52 -2.75 -0.63 -5.48
CA LEU A 52 -2.81 -1.79 -6.38
C LEU A 52 -2.51 -3.12 -5.66
N LEU A 53 -1.70 -3.09 -4.60
CA LEU A 53 -1.28 -4.26 -3.82
C LEU A 53 -2.45 -5.20 -3.45
N PRO A 54 -3.57 -4.71 -2.87
CA PRO A 54 -4.67 -5.58 -2.46
C PRO A 54 -5.33 -6.25 -3.66
N PHE A 55 -5.40 -5.61 -4.83
CA PHE A 55 -5.99 -6.18 -6.03
C PHE A 55 -5.13 -7.29 -6.66
N ILE A 56 -3.83 -7.32 -6.37
CA ILE A 56 -2.93 -8.38 -6.85
C ILE A 56 -2.82 -9.50 -5.81
N ILE A 57 -2.68 -9.15 -4.53
CA ILE A 57 -2.42 -10.13 -3.47
C ILE A 57 -3.69 -10.86 -3.03
N LEU A 58 -4.85 -10.18 -2.92
CA LEU A 58 -6.09 -10.88 -2.54
C LEU A 58 -6.46 -12.03 -3.49
N PRO A 59 -6.53 -11.85 -4.83
CA PRO A 59 -6.87 -12.97 -5.71
C PRO A 59 -5.84 -14.10 -5.65
N LEU A 60 -4.55 -13.77 -5.48
CA LEU A 60 -3.48 -14.75 -5.35
C LEU A 60 -3.59 -15.57 -4.05
N ILE A 61 -4.02 -14.96 -2.95
CA ILE A 61 -4.28 -15.64 -1.65
C ILE A 61 -5.63 -16.39 -1.67
N LEU A 62 -6.65 -15.83 -2.31
CA LEU A 62 -7.98 -16.47 -2.43
C LEU A 62 -8.04 -17.55 -3.52
N GLY A 63 -7.01 -17.67 -4.36
CA GLY A 63 -6.89 -18.73 -5.37
C GLY A 63 -7.83 -18.56 -6.57
N ILE A 64 -8.15 -17.32 -6.93
CA ILE A 64 -8.95 -16.94 -8.11
C ILE A 64 -8.04 -16.38 -9.20
#